data_AF-A0A417CCC3-F1
#
_entry.id   AF-A0A417CCC3-F1
#
_cell.length_a   1.000
_cell.length_b   1.000
_cell.length_c   1.000
_cell.angle_alpha   90.00
_cell.angle_beta   90.00
_cell.angle_gamma   90.00
#
_symmetry.space_group_name_H-M   'P 1'
#
loop_
_entity.id
_entity.type
_entity.pdbx_description
1 polymer ?
#
loop_
_entity_poly.entity_id
_entity_poly.type
_entity_poly.pdbx_seq_one_letter_code
_entity_poly.pdbx_strand_id
1 'polypeptide(L)'
;MIDHLKFENEYYQQGYQYIIGLDEAGRGPMAGELVVAGVIFPKGYYDERINDSKQLSEKKRSLLYDEIIKNALAYHIEIISVEDVDELNVYRASQLGMEKCVEALKRDGLFALTDAMPLHDIEHLAIIKGDALSMSIGAASILAKVTRDRLMIAHSKTYPQYGFEKHKGYVTKYHKEALAQYGPCPIHRKSFKPVQAVLQKQLSLDV
;
A
#
# COMPACT_ATOMS: atom_id res chain seq x y z
N MET A 1 0.65 28.15 -0.88
CA MET A 1 0.27 26.99 -1.72
C MET A 1 1.33 25.93 -1.50
N ILE A 2 0.98 24.69 -1.20
CA ILE A 2 1.97 23.61 -1.05
C ILE A 2 2.46 23.25 -2.46
N ASP A 3 3.77 23.19 -2.65
CA ASP A 3 4.38 22.69 -3.89
C ASP A 3 4.57 21.18 -3.76
N HIS A 4 3.71 20.41 -4.41
CA HIS A 4 3.71 18.94 -4.37
C HIS A 4 4.77 18.29 -5.27
N LEU A 5 5.53 19.09 -6.02
CA LEU A 5 6.72 18.64 -6.75
C LEU A 5 8.01 19.11 -6.09
N LYS A 6 7.93 19.71 -4.89
CA LYS A 6 9.11 20.24 -4.20
C LYS A 6 10.23 19.21 -4.11
N PHE A 7 9.92 18.01 -3.65
CA PHE A 7 10.92 16.95 -3.45
C PHE A 7 11.44 16.40 -4.77
N GLU A 8 10.55 16.13 -5.71
CA GLU A 8 10.90 15.68 -7.05
C GLU A 8 11.87 16.67 -7.72
N ASN A 9 11.53 17.97 -7.69
CA ASN A 9 12.34 19.03 -8.26
C ASN A 9 13.68 19.20 -7.56
N GLU A 10 13.73 19.08 -6.24
CA GLU A 10 14.97 19.15 -5.45
C GLU A 10 15.96 18.09 -5.90
N TYR A 11 15.53 16.83 -6.06
CA TYR A 11 16.41 15.75 -6.49
C TYR A 11 16.73 15.80 -8.00
N TYR A 12 15.80 16.28 -8.85
CA TYR A 12 16.14 16.58 -10.24
C TYR A 12 17.25 17.65 -10.37
N GLN A 13 17.31 18.63 -9.45
CA GLN A 13 18.38 19.65 -9.44
C GLN A 13 19.72 19.09 -8.96
N GLN A 14 19.71 18.01 -8.18
CA GLN A 14 20.91 17.30 -7.74
C GLN A 14 21.50 16.34 -8.80
N GLY A 15 20.85 16.23 -9.97
CA GLY A 15 21.36 15.47 -11.11
C GLY A 15 20.69 14.10 -11.32
N TYR A 16 19.76 13.70 -10.44
CA TYR A 16 18.94 12.52 -10.66
C TYR A 16 18.07 12.67 -11.90
N GLN A 17 17.87 11.57 -12.62
CA GLN A 17 17.12 11.54 -13.88
C GLN A 17 15.69 11.04 -13.69
N TYR A 18 15.47 10.21 -12.67
CA TYR A 18 14.19 9.59 -12.41
C TYR A 18 13.89 9.63 -10.92
N ILE A 19 12.64 10.00 -10.58
CA ILE A 19 12.14 9.95 -9.21
C ILE A 19 11.03 8.92 -9.14
N ILE A 20 11.18 7.94 -8.25
CA ILE A 20 10.14 6.96 -7.92
C ILE A 20 9.46 7.36 -6.61
N GLY A 21 8.16 7.56 -6.65
CA GLY A 21 7.33 7.68 -5.44
C GLY A 21 6.82 6.31 -5.01
N LEU A 22 6.86 6.03 -3.71
CA LEU A 22 6.53 4.74 -3.11
C LEU A 22 5.59 4.91 -1.93
N ASP A 23 4.53 4.11 -1.90
CA ASP A 23 3.58 4.05 -0.78
C ASP A 23 2.91 2.66 -0.72
N GLU A 24 2.28 2.37 0.42
CA GLU A 24 1.60 1.11 0.68
C GLU A 24 0.13 1.25 1.09
N ALA A 25 -0.63 0.19 0.85
CA ALA A 25 -1.97 0.02 1.39
C ALA A 25 -2.06 -1.31 2.13
N GLY A 26 -2.70 -1.30 3.29
CA GLY A 26 -3.01 -2.54 4.01
C GLY A 26 -2.14 -2.87 5.21
N ARG A 27 -1.48 -1.90 5.85
CA ARG A 27 -0.72 -2.17 7.08
C ARG A 27 -1.61 -2.50 8.30
N GLY A 28 -2.67 -1.74 8.51
CA GLY A 28 -3.57 -1.90 9.67
C GLY A 28 -4.57 -3.07 9.66
N PRO A 29 -5.07 -3.55 8.50
CA PRO A 29 -5.98 -4.70 8.42
C PRO A 29 -5.45 -5.98 9.04
N MET A 30 -6.35 -6.76 9.65
CA MET A 30 -6.04 -8.11 10.17
C MET A 30 -6.23 -9.22 9.12
N ALA A 31 -6.70 -8.87 7.93
CA ALA A 31 -6.89 -9.78 6.82
C ALA A 31 -6.54 -9.12 5.48
N GLY A 32 -6.12 -9.96 4.54
CA GLY A 32 -5.69 -9.60 3.19
C GLY A 32 -4.22 -9.24 3.10
N GLU A 33 -3.77 -9.18 1.86
CA GLU A 33 -2.40 -8.87 1.46
C GLU A 33 -2.03 -7.42 1.83
N LEU A 34 -0.73 -7.18 1.89
CA LEU A 34 -0.16 -5.83 1.87
C LEU A 34 0.17 -5.51 0.40
N VAL A 35 -0.20 -4.32 -0.07
CA VAL A 35 0.10 -3.89 -1.44
C VAL A 35 1.00 -2.67 -1.38
N VAL A 36 2.10 -2.70 -2.10
CA VAL A 36 3.01 -1.57 -2.29
C VAL A 36 3.00 -1.18 -3.76
N ALA A 37 3.10 0.11 -4.05
CA ALA A 37 3.25 0.58 -5.41
C ALA A 37 4.43 1.54 -5.55
N GLY A 38 5.05 1.53 -6.72
CA GLY A 38 6.06 2.49 -7.14
C GLY A 38 5.65 3.15 -8.44
N VAL A 39 5.82 4.47 -8.55
CA VAL A 39 5.45 5.24 -9.75
C VAL A 39 6.54 6.24 -10.12
N ILE A 40 6.89 6.26 -11.41
CA ILE A 40 7.81 7.23 -12.01
C ILE A 40 7.06 8.01 -13.07
N PHE A 41 7.09 9.35 -12.99
CA PHE A 41 6.47 10.23 -13.98
C PHE A 41 7.50 10.97 -14.84
N PRO A 42 7.10 11.52 -16.01
CA PRO A 42 7.93 12.47 -16.74
C PRO A 42 8.27 13.67 -15.87
N LYS A 43 9.48 14.22 -16.03
CA LYS A 43 9.89 15.44 -15.34
C LYS A 43 8.91 16.57 -15.64
N GLY A 44 8.40 17.22 -14.59
CA GLY A 44 7.43 18.31 -14.69
C GLY A 44 5.98 17.86 -14.89
N TYR A 45 5.69 16.55 -14.96
CA TYR A 45 4.32 16.08 -14.90
C TYR A 45 3.68 16.46 -13.56
N TYR A 46 2.47 17.01 -13.62
CA TYR A 46 1.70 17.42 -12.45
C TYR A 46 0.21 17.18 -12.67
N ASP A 47 -0.44 16.59 -11.68
CA ASP A 47 -1.88 16.48 -11.61
C ASP A 47 -2.37 16.81 -10.20
N GLU A 48 -3.05 17.96 -10.06
CA GLU A 48 -3.54 18.45 -8.78
C GLU A 48 -4.51 17.50 -8.08
N ARG A 49 -5.18 16.60 -8.84
CA ARG A 49 -6.20 15.69 -8.32
C ARG A 49 -5.61 14.54 -7.49
N ILE A 50 -4.32 14.23 -7.68
CA ILE A 50 -3.63 13.13 -6.98
C ILE A 50 -3.45 13.44 -5.49
N ASN A 51 -3.36 14.72 -5.12
CA ASN A 51 -2.93 15.15 -3.78
C ASN A 51 -4.03 15.07 -2.70
N ASP A 52 -5.31 14.88 -3.06
CA ASP A 52 -6.42 14.87 -2.10
C ASP A 52 -6.90 13.45 -1.73
N SER A 53 -6.02 12.44 -1.85
CA SER A 53 -6.36 11.01 -1.82
C SER A 53 -7.17 10.55 -0.60
N LYS A 54 -7.00 11.20 0.56
CA LYS A 54 -7.73 10.94 1.81
C LYS A 54 -9.18 11.45 1.78
N GLN A 55 -9.52 12.39 0.90
CA GLN A 55 -10.88 12.88 0.67
C GLN A 55 -11.50 12.34 -0.63
N LEU A 56 -10.74 11.57 -1.42
CA LEU A 56 -11.25 11.01 -2.66
C LEU A 56 -12.22 9.85 -2.40
N SER A 57 -13.38 9.92 -3.03
CA SER A 57 -14.29 8.78 -3.12
C SER A 57 -13.65 7.60 -3.88
N GLU A 58 -14.13 6.39 -3.66
CA GLU A 58 -13.69 5.17 -4.39
C GLU A 58 -13.78 5.35 -5.92
N LYS A 59 -14.84 6.02 -6.39
CA LYS A 59 -15.01 6.34 -7.82
C LYS A 59 -13.93 7.29 -8.33
N LYS A 60 -13.60 8.36 -7.59
CA LYS A 60 -12.54 9.30 -7.98
C LYS A 60 -11.16 8.61 -7.99
N ARG A 61 -10.87 7.78 -6.98
CA ARG A 61 -9.62 7.01 -6.94
C ARG A 61 -9.51 6.03 -8.10
N SER A 62 -10.59 5.36 -8.47
CA SER A 62 -10.58 4.46 -9.63
C SER A 62 -10.29 5.19 -10.94
N LEU A 63 -10.83 6.39 -11.14
CA LEU A 63 -10.49 7.20 -12.32
C LEU A 63 -9.03 7.66 -12.31
N LEU A 64 -8.52 8.10 -11.15
CA LEU A 64 -7.12 8.50 -11.04
C LEU A 64 -6.15 7.33 -11.18
N TYR A 65 -6.53 6.13 -10.77
CA TYR A 65 -5.74 4.92 -11.00
C TYR A 65 -5.42 4.77 -12.50
N ASP A 66 -6.42 4.92 -13.36
CA ASP A 66 -6.27 4.78 -14.81
C ASP A 66 -5.43 5.95 -15.40
N GLU A 67 -5.65 7.18 -14.92
CA GLU A 67 -4.85 8.34 -15.33
C GLU A 67 -3.38 8.24 -14.88
N ILE A 68 -3.10 7.73 -13.68
CA ILE A 68 -1.74 7.51 -13.19
C ILE A 68 -1.02 6.51 -14.10
N ILE A 69 -1.64 5.35 -14.36
CA ILE A 69 -1.06 4.31 -15.23
C ILE A 69 -0.78 4.85 -16.63
N LYS A 70 -1.72 5.62 -17.17
CA LYS A 70 -1.62 6.18 -18.53
C LYS A 70 -0.47 7.19 -18.67
N ASN A 71 -0.24 8.00 -17.65
CA ASN A 71 0.72 9.12 -17.73
C ASN A 71 2.08 8.82 -17.05
N ALA A 72 2.19 7.75 -16.27
CA ALA A 72 3.45 7.30 -15.70
C ALA A 72 4.42 6.84 -16.80
N LEU A 73 5.70 7.17 -16.64
CA LEU A 73 6.77 6.57 -17.44
C LEU A 73 6.94 5.09 -17.12
N ALA A 74 6.78 4.74 -15.85
CA ALA A 74 6.80 3.36 -15.37
C ALA A 74 6.09 3.28 -14.02
N TYR A 75 5.51 2.13 -13.73
CA TYR A 75 4.96 1.81 -12.41
C TYR A 75 5.12 0.31 -12.13
N HIS A 76 5.12 -0.03 -10.85
CA HIS A 76 5.10 -1.42 -10.37
C HIS A 76 4.15 -1.51 -9.19
N ILE A 77 3.45 -2.64 -9.07
CA ILE A 77 2.60 -2.94 -7.93
C ILE A 77 3.05 -4.29 -7.37
N GLU A 78 3.58 -4.27 -6.15
CA GLU A 78 4.03 -5.44 -5.44
C GLU A 78 2.95 -5.87 -4.44
N ILE A 79 2.48 -7.11 -4.56
CA ILE A 79 1.53 -7.72 -3.62
C ILE A 79 2.32 -8.65 -2.71
N ILE A 80 2.37 -8.33 -1.42
CA ILE A 80 3.01 -9.13 -0.39
C ILE A 80 1.95 -10.00 0.28
N SER A 81 2.20 -11.32 0.26
CA SER A 81 1.25 -12.32 0.75
C SER A 81 0.97 -12.18 2.25
N VAL A 82 -0.12 -12.79 2.71
CA VAL A 82 -0.47 -12.80 4.15
C VAL A 82 0.60 -13.55 4.94
N GLU A 83 1.12 -14.61 4.35
CA GLU A 83 2.19 -15.46 4.88
C GLU A 83 3.50 -14.66 5.04
N ASP A 84 3.91 -13.91 4.02
CA ASP A 84 5.11 -13.06 4.09
C ASP A 84 4.95 -11.94 5.14
N VAL A 85 3.74 -11.36 5.25
CA VAL A 85 3.46 -10.35 6.29
C VAL A 85 3.55 -10.96 7.69
N ASP A 86 3.06 -12.18 7.88
CA ASP A 86 3.14 -12.90 9.15
C ASP A 86 4.59 -13.28 9.50
N GLU A 87 5.40 -13.67 8.52
CA GLU A 87 6.81 -14.04 8.72
C GLU A 87 7.69 -12.83 9.01
N LEU A 88 7.57 -11.77 8.20
CA LEU A 88 8.47 -10.61 8.25
C LEU A 88 8.06 -9.56 9.27
N ASN A 89 6.82 -9.58 9.74
CA ASN A 89 6.06 -8.45 10.29
C ASN A 89 5.74 -7.36 9.25
N VAL A 90 4.67 -6.61 9.52
CA VAL A 90 4.12 -5.63 8.58
C VAL A 90 5.08 -4.48 8.24
N TYR A 91 5.98 -4.09 9.14
CA TYR A 91 6.94 -3.02 8.90
C TYR A 91 7.99 -3.47 7.88
N ARG A 92 8.61 -4.63 8.10
CA ARG A 92 9.60 -5.18 7.16
C ARG A 92 8.97 -5.64 5.85
N ALA A 93 7.75 -6.19 5.88
CA ALA A 93 7.02 -6.51 4.66
C ALA A 93 6.76 -5.27 3.79
N SER A 94 6.46 -4.12 4.41
CA SER A 94 6.29 -2.84 3.68
C SER A 94 7.61 -2.37 3.08
N GLN A 95 8.69 -2.39 3.86
CA GLN A 95 10.03 -2.02 3.41
C GLN A 95 10.49 -2.90 2.24
N LEU A 96 10.34 -4.23 2.35
CA LEU A 96 10.65 -5.18 1.29
C LEU A 96 9.82 -4.92 0.03
N GLY A 97 8.52 -4.65 0.16
CA GLY A 97 7.68 -4.34 -0.98
C GLY A 97 8.12 -3.07 -1.72
N MET A 98 8.59 -2.06 -0.99
CA MET A 98 9.14 -0.83 -1.59
C MET A 98 10.47 -1.10 -2.29
N GLU A 99 11.37 -1.86 -1.66
CA GLU A 99 12.65 -2.27 -2.26
C GLU A 99 12.44 -3.07 -3.56
N LYS A 100 11.47 -4.00 -3.57
CA LYS A 100 11.07 -4.72 -4.78
C LYS A 100 10.52 -3.81 -5.88
N CYS A 101 9.74 -2.79 -5.54
CA CYS A 101 9.28 -1.80 -6.51
C CYS A 101 10.45 -1.02 -7.13
N VAL A 102 11.45 -0.65 -6.32
CA VAL A 102 12.66 0.02 -6.80
C VAL A 102 13.45 -0.90 -7.74
N GLU A 103 13.67 -2.16 -7.36
CA GLU A 103 14.41 -3.10 -8.20
C GLU A 103 13.67 -3.38 -9.52
N ALA A 104 12.34 -3.53 -9.50
CA ALA A 104 11.54 -3.73 -10.69
C ALA A 104 11.58 -2.55 -11.68
N LEU A 105 11.77 -1.32 -11.18
CA LEU A 105 11.80 -0.10 -12.01
C LEU A 105 13.20 0.51 -12.13
N LYS A 106 14.23 -0.24 -11.74
CA LYS A 106 15.62 0.19 -11.65
C LYS A 106 16.13 0.75 -12.96
N ARG A 107 16.88 1.84 -12.83
CA ARG A 107 17.48 2.60 -13.94
C ARG A 107 18.55 3.52 -13.39
N ASP A 108 19.51 3.88 -14.24
CA ASP A 108 20.57 4.80 -13.86
C ASP A 108 20.01 6.18 -13.49
N GLY A 109 20.48 6.73 -12.37
CA GLY A 109 20.02 8.02 -11.86
C GLY A 109 18.61 8.00 -11.25
N LEU A 110 18.17 6.86 -10.71
CA LEU A 110 16.92 6.73 -9.95
C LEU A 110 17.10 7.16 -8.50
N PHE A 111 16.18 8.00 -7.99
CA PHE A 111 16.08 8.34 -6.58
C PHE A 111 14.68 8.02 -6.05
N ALA A 112 14.60 7.45 -4.84
CA ALA A 112 13.33 7.03 -4.25
C ALA A 112 12.78 8.03 -3.22
N LEU A 113 11.48 8.30 -3.29
CA LEU A 113 10.72 9.03 -2.28
C LEU A 113 9.71 8.08 -1.66
N THR A 114 9.70 7.95 -0.33
CA THR A 114 8.82 7.01 0.39
C THR A 114 7.96 7.74 1.43
N ASP A 115 6.76 7.22 1.72
CA ASP A 115 5.99 7.68 2.89
C ASP A 115 6.54 7.05 4.18
N ALA A 116 7.34 7.81 4.92
CA ALA A 116 7.86 7.48 6.25
C ALA A 116 8.56 6.10 6.38
N MET A 117 9.14 5.57 5.28
CA MET A 117 9.80 4.27 5.27
C MET A 117 11.24 4.36 4.76
N PRO A 118 12.27 4.19 5.60
CA PRO A 118 13.64 4.11 5.11
C PRO A 118 13.86 2.82 4.30
N LEU A 119 14.75 2.84 3.32
CA LEU A 119 15.14 1.68 2.49
C LEU A 119 16.61 1.32 2.71
N HIS A 120 17.00 0.07 2.43
CA HIS A 120 18.41 -0.35 2.50
C HIS A 120 19.05 -0.27 1.11
N ASP A 121 20.32 0.16 1.07
CA ASP A 121 21.17 0.15 -0.12
C ASP A 121 20.56 0.83 -1.38
N ILE A 122 19.62 1.75 -1.16
CA ILE A 122 18.92 2.53 -2.18
C ILE A 122 19.01 4.01 -1.80
N GLU A 123 19.36 4.88 -2.73
CA GLU A 123 19.31 6.33 -2.52
C GLU A 123 17.84 6.78 -2.41
N HIS A 124 17.47 7.31 -1.24
CA HIS A 124 16.09 7.65 -0.96
C HIS A 124 15.93 8.80 0.05
N LEU A 125 14.73 9.36 0.09
CA LEU A 125 14.23 10.24 1.15
C LEU A 125 12.92 9.68 1.71
N ALA A 126 12.91 9.41 3.02
CA ALA A 126 11.69 9.05 3.74
C ALA A 126 10.98 10.30 4.25
N ILE A 127 9.79 10.58 3.71
CA ILE A 127 9.02 11.81 3.98
C ILE A 127 7.85 11.47 4.91
N ILE A 128 7.74 12.16 6.05
CA ILE A 128 6.57 12.00 6.92
C ILE A 128 5.34 12.62 6.23
N LYS A 129 4.28 11.82 6.03
CA LYS A 129 3.08 12.21 5.26
C LYS A 129 3.45 12.56 3.81
N GLY A 130 4.32 11.74 3.22
CA GLY A 130 4.79 11.90 1.85
C GLY A 130 3.64 11.93 0.86
N ASP A 131 2.58 11.16 1.11
CA ASP A 131 1.37 11.09 0.27
C ASP A 131 0.67 12.44 0.07
N ALA A 132 0.78 13.35 1.05
CA ALA A 132 0.22 14.69 1.01
C ALA A 132 1.21 15.76 0.52
N LEU A 133 2.50 15.42 0.41
CA LEU A 133 3.57 16.39 0.14
C LEU A 133 4.32 16.13 -1.16
N SER A 134 4.22 14.93 -1.73
CA SER A 134 4.84 14.51 -2.97
C SER A 134 3.79 13.89 -3.88
N MET A 135 3.71 14.41 -5.11
CA MET A 135 2.77 13.91 -6.11
C MET A 135 3.07 12.46 -6.49
N SER A 136 4.35 12.09 -6.59
CA SER A 136 4.74 10.71 -6.93
C SER A 136 4.35 9.71 -5.83
N ILE A 137 4.53 10.06 -4.54
CA ILE A 137 4.07 9.23 -3.41
C ILE A 137 2.54 9.17 -3.40
N GLY A 138 1.84 10.30 -3.58
CA GLY A 138 0.38 10.33 -3.65
C GLY A 138 -0.19 9.43 -4.76
N ALA A 139 0.47 9.37 -5.91
CA ALA A 139 0.10 8.48 -7.00
C ALA A 139 0.30 7.00 -6.63
N ALA A 140 1.44 6.65 -6.04
CA ALA A 140 1.69 5.31 -5.52
C ALA A 140 0.63 4.89 -4.49
N SER A 141 0.23 5.80 -3.59
CA SER A 141 -0.83 5.59 -2.62
C SER A 141 -2.14 5.17 -3.27
N ILE A 142 -2.54 5.86 -4.34
CA ILE A 142 -3.75 5.56 -5.10
C ILE A 142 -3.65 4.19 -5.77
N LEU A 143 -2.52 3.88 -6.42
CA LEU A 143 -2.31 2.57 -7.06
C LEU A 143 -2.39 1.42 -6.04
N ALA A 144 -1.68 1.54 -4.91
CA ALA A 144 -1.68 0.54 -3.86
C ALA A 144 -3.10 0.36 -3.28
N LYS A 145 -3.78 1.47 -2.97
CA LYS A 145 -5.10 1.44 -2.33
C LYS A 145 -6.19 0.86 -3.23
N VAL A 146 -6.27 1.29 -4.48
CA VAL A 146 -7.28 0.79 -5.43
C VAL A 146 -7.05 -0.70 -5.71
N THR A 147 -5.80 -1.11 -5.91
CA THR A 147 -5.46 -2.52 -6.10
C THR A 147 -5.86 -3.36 -4.91
N ARG A 148 -5.51 -2.93 -3.70
CA ARG A 148 -5.87 -3.65 -2.48
C ARG A 148 -7.37 -3.73 -2.28
N ASP A 149 -8.11 -2.66 -2.52
CA ASP A 149 -9.57 -2.67 -2.35
C ASP A 149 -10.24 -3.62 -3.35
N ARG A 150 -9.73 -3.73 -4.59
CA ARG A 150 -10.16 -4.73 -5.58
C ARG A 150 -9.89 -6.16 -5.10
N LEU A 151 -8.71 -6.44 -4.54
CA LEU A 151 -8.40 -7.76 -3.95
C LEU A 151 -9.36 -8.13 -2.83
N MET A 152 -9.65 -7.20 -1.91
CA MET A 152 -10.58 -7.46 -0.80
C MET A 152 -12.02 -7.70 -1.27
N ILE A 153 -12.47 -7.02 -2.33
CA ILE A 153 -13.77 -7.28 -2.97
C ILE A 153 -13.78 -8.65 -3.66
N ALA A 154 -12.66 -9.08 -4.24
CA ALA A 154 -12.56 -10.43 -4.81
C ALA A 154 -12.65 -11.49 -3.70
N HIS A 155 -11.91 -11.30 -2.60
CA HIS A 155 -11.93 -12.20 -1.44
C HIS A 155 -13.31 -12.28 -0.77
N SER A 156 -14.11 -11.22 -0.79
CA SER A 156 -15.47 -11.26 -0.23
C SER A 156 -16.40 -12.21 -0.99
N LYS A 157 -16.12 -12.52 -2.26
CA LYS A 157 -16.89 -13.52 -3.01
C LYS A 157 -16.60 -14.93 -2.51
N THR A 158 -15.34 -15.19 -2.15
CA THR A 158 -14.89 -16.49 -1.62
C THR A 158 -15.27 -16.66 -0.14
N TYR A 159 -15.22 -15.57 0.63
CA TYR A 159 -15.47 -15.57 2.08
C TYR A 159 -16.56 -14.54 2.46
N PRO A 160 -17.81 -14.73 2.02
CA PRO A 160 -18.88 -13.74 2.15
C PRO A 160 -19.25 -13.43 3.61
N GLN A 161 -19.02 -14.37 4.52
CA GLN A 161 -19.39 -14.22 5.93
C GLN A 161 -18.59 -13.14 6.68
N TYR A 162 -17.44 -12.70 6.14
CA TYR A 162 -16.59 -11.70 6.80
C TYR A 162 -16.84 -10.27 6.33
N GLY A 163 -17.60 -10.02 5.25
CA GLY A 163 -17.91 -8.64 4.79
C GLY A 163 -16.70 -7.82 4.31
N PHE A 164 -15.69 -8.47 3.72
CA PHE A 164 -14.46 -7.83 3.26
C PHE A 164 -14.68 -6.71 2.24
N GLU A 165 -15.76 -6.74 1.47
CA GLU A 165 -16.11 -5.70 0.50
C GLU A 165 -16.39 -4.35 1.18
N LYS A 166 -16.80 -4.33 2.45
CA LYS A 166 -17.11 -3.11 3.19
C LYS A 166 -15.89 -2.56 3.92
N HIS A 167 -15.31 -3.37 4.80
CA HIS A 167 -14.23 -2.92 5.67
C HIS A 167 -12.83 -3.32 5.20
N LYS A 168 -12.68 -3.98 4.05
CA LYS A 168 -11.38 -4.26 3.41
C LYS A 168 -10.36 -4.94 4.35
N GLY A 169 -10.83 -5.79 5.26
CA GLY A 169 -10.01 -6.48 6.26
C GLY A 169 -9.63 -5.68 7.52
N TYR A 170 -10.03 -4.41 7.64
CA TYR A 170 -9.81 -3.61 8.85
C TYR A 170 -10.57 -4.19 10.06
N VAL A 171 -10.05 -3.92 11.26
CA VAL A 171 -10.57 -4.42 12.53
C VAL A 171 -11.83 -3.66 12.93
N THR A 172 -12.97 -4.02 12.35
CA THR A 172 -14.28 -3.47 12.72
C THR A 172 -14.99 -4.36 13.73
N LYS A 173 -16.06 -3.85 14.36
CA LYS A 173 -16.92 -4.66 15.24
C LYS A 173 -17.45 -5.90 14.49
N TYR A 174 -18.02 -5.69 13.30
CA TYR A 174 -18.53 -6.76 12.45
C TYR A 174 -17.46 -7.80 12.12
N HIS A 175 -16.26 -7.35 11.72
CA HIS A 175 -15.18 -8.27 11.35
C HIS A 175 -14.71 -9.13 12.54
N LYS A 176 -14.64 -8.55 13.76
CA LYS A 176 -14.32 -9.31 14.98
C LYS A 176 -15.41 -10.34 15.34
N GLU A 177 -16.68 -9.96 15.17
CA GLU A 177 -17.82 -10.86 15.42
C GLU A 177 -17.81 -12.03 14.44
N ALA A 178 -17.61 -11.76 13.14
CA ALA A 178 -17.46 -12.80 12.11
C ALA A 178 -16.26 -13.71 12.40
N LEU A 179 -15.11 -13.14 12.74
CA LEU A 179 -13.92 -13.91 13.11
C LEU A 179 -14.17 -14.83 14.32
N ALA A 180 -14.86 -14.34 15.34
CA ALA A 180 -15.20 -15.16 16.52
C ALA A 180 -16.23 -16.26 16.21
N GLN A 181 -17.15 -16.02 15.28
CA GLN A 181 -18.20 -16.97 14.90
C GLN A 181 -17.69 -18.06 13.94
N TYR A 182 -16.91 -17.69 12.93
CA TYR A 182 -16.52 -18.57 11.83
C TYR A 182 -15.06 -19.03 11.89
N GLY A 183 -14.28 -18.51 12.84
CA GLY A 183 -12.83 -18.70 12.87
C GLY A 183 -12.10 -17.89 11.80
N PRO A 184 -10.76 -17.96 11.73
CA PRO A 184 -9.99 -17.33 10.67
C PRO A 184 -10.06 -18.12 9.35
N CYS A 185 -10.24 -17.41 8.24
CA CYS A 185 -10.03 -17.95 6.89
C CYS A 185 -8.57 -17.75 6.41
N PRO A 186 -8.14 -18.37 5.28
CA PRO A 186 -6.76 -18.32 4.79
C PRO A 186 -6.13 -16.94 4.66
N ILE A 187 -6.93 -15.89 4.39
CA ILE A 187 -6.39 -14.53 4.23
C ILE A 187 -6.25 -13.75 5.54
N HIS A 188 -6.53 -14.35 6.70
CA HIS A 188 -6.29 -13.70 7.98
C HIS A 188 -4.82 -13.78 8.38
N ARG A 189 -4.27 -12.66 8.84
CA ARG A 189 -2.88 -12.54 9.32
C ARG A 189 -2.79 -13.14 10.72
N LYS A 190 -2.27 -14.35 10.83
CA LYS A 190 -2.23 -15.13 12.07
C LYS A 190 -1.28 -14.52 13.10
N SER A 191 -0.34 -13.67 12.69
CA SER A 191 0.53 -12.91 13.59
C SER A 191 -0.18 -11.73 14.27
N PHE A 192 -1.36 -11.31 13.79
CA PHE A 192 -2.05 -10.13 14.32
C PHE A 192 -2.89 -10.48 15.56
N LYS A 193 -2.78 -9.66 16.59
CA LYS A 193 -3.39 -9.88 17.93
C LYS A 193 -4.86 -10.33 17.90
N PRO A 194 -5.78 -9.71 17.12
CA PRO A 194 -7.18 -10.14 17.10
C PRO A 194 -7.36 -11.57 16.57
N VAL A 195 -6.53 -11.99 15.62
CA VAL A 195 -6.57 -13.33 15.01
C VAL A 195 -5.94 -14.35 15.95
N GLN A 196 -4.80 -14.03 16.56
CA GLN A 196 -4.16 -14.86 17.58
C GLN A 196 -5.10 -15.19 18.75
N ALA A 197 -5.86 -14.20 19.23
CA ALA A 197 -6.79 -14.38 20.33
C ALA A 197 -7.88 -15.42 20.02
N VAL A 198 -8.37 -15.45 18.78
CA VAL A 198 -9.38 -16.45 18.36
C VAL A 198 -8.76 -17.83 18.17
N LEU A 199 -7.58 -17.91 17.55
CA LEU A 199 -6.85 -19.18 17.38
C LEU A 199 -6.52 -19.85 18.72
N GLN A 200 -6.04 -19.08 19.71
CA GLN A 200 -5.74 -19.57 21.05
C GLN A 200 -7.00 -20.08 21.77
N LYS A 201 -8.12 -19.38 21.62
CA LYS A 201 -9.39 -19.80 22.22
C LYS A 201 -9.89 -21.13 21.64
N GLN A 202 -9.76 -21.33 20.32
CA GLN A 202 -10.14 -22.58 19.67
C GLN A 202 -9.29 -23.75 20.18
N LEU A 203 -7.96 -23.57 20.21
CA LEU A 203 -7.03 -24.57 20.76
C LEU A 203 -7.34 -24.94 22.22
N SER A 204 -7.77 -23.99 23.05
CA SER A 204 -8.11 -24.26 24.46
C SER A 204 -9.43 -25.00 24.67
N LEU A 205 -10.31 -25.05 23.65
CA LEU A 205 -11.59 -25.76 23.72
C LEU A 205 -11.50 -27.19 23.15
N ASP A 206 -10.43 -27.48 22.39
CA ASP A 206 -10.15 -28.79 21.80
C ASP A 206 -9.30 -29.69 22.74
N VAL A 207 -9.06 -29.27 23.99
CA VAL A 207 -8.26 -29.98 25.03
C VAL A 207 -9.14 -30.49 26.15
#